data_AF-A0A0D9NM04-F1
#
_entry.id   AF-A0A0D9NM04-F1
#
_cell.length_a   1.000
_cell.length_b   1.000
_cell.length_c   1.000
_cell.angle_alpha   90.00
_cell.angle_beta   90.00
_cell.angle_gamma   90.00
#
_symmetry.space_group_name_H-M   'P 1'
#
loop_
_entity.id
_entity.type
_entity.pdbx_description
1 polymer ?
#
loop_
_entity_poly.entity_id
_entity_poly.type
_entity_poly.pdbx_seq_one_letter_code
_entity_poly.pdbx_strand_id
1 'polypeptide(L)'
;MPRYGEWLRASEPERMALSRYLLRQNPHIAAFHFYRRYCFFRDIVLRKKFNITDYWDRYEWQGRGSPHNHGLYWMENCPGTDMEDEAARDVFARTWGFHITAINPEPTRTVPQGEGNPLSVDPLSIEMTCLRLSQIVNRCQRHKCNTTYCLRARKRTGDLARDMEGAAADIEAANVASPERECRFDFPRALRELAAIIRKEGRSYYVFEAARNDNLMNHFNPAIVLGWLANIDISPCTSLQAVITYAAKYCSKSEKKTEPYCKLADQVLPHTAHRQPLLSFSSRLMNKLIAERDYSAQEISHLLLNIPLQEGTRLVVAVDCRPLAQHARSYRVDEDVNETIGSYRKYLERNDQHEDITYLEYLQSYNLKT
;
A
#
# COMPACT_ATOMS: atom_id res chain seq x y z
N MET A 1 2.03 -19.00 17.22
CA MET A 1 1.43 -17.98 18.11
C MET A 1 1.31 -18.54 19.52
N PRO A 2 1.65 -17.79 20.58
CA PRO A 2 1.41 -18.20 21.95
C PRO A 2 -0.08 -18.56 22.18
N ARG A 3 -0.36 -19.50 23.08
CA ARG A 3 -1.73 -19.92 23.46
C ARG A 3 -2.58 -20.45 22.28
N TYR A 4 -1.95 -20.99 21.22
CA TYR A 4 -2.66 -21.55 20.07
C TYR A 4 -3.62 -22.69 20.44
N GLY A 5 -3.23 -23.59 21.36
CA GLY A 5 -4.10 -24.68 21.80
C GLY A 5 -5.37 -24.19 22.53
N GLU A 6 -5.28 -23.09 23.27
CA GLU A 6 -6.45 -22.43 23.88
C GLU A 6 -7.33 -21.80 22.81
N TRP A 7 -6.72 -21.07 21.87
CA TRP A 7 -7.42 -20.50 20.73
C TRP A 7 -8.19 -21.55 19.92
N LEU A 8 -7.57 -22.73 19.70
CA LEU A 8 -8.20 -23.81 18.95
C LEU A 8 -9.45 -24.38 19.65
N ARG A 9 -9.47 -24.43 20.99
CA ARG A 9 -10.61 -24.94 21.76
C ARG A 9 -11.68 -23.90 22.09
N ALA A 10 -11.36 -22.61 21.93
CA ALA A 10 -12.26 -21.51 22.25
C ALA A 10 -13.41 -21.38 21.24
N SER A 11 -14.54 -20.83 21.70
CA SER A 11 -15.66 -20.41 20.84
C SER A 11 -15.25 -19.23 19.94
N GLU A 12 -16.01 -18.93 18.89
CA GLU A 12 -15.67 -17.84 17.95
C GLU A 12 -15.52 -16.45 18.63
N PRO A 13 -16.43 -16.01 19.54
CA PRO A 13 -16.25 -14.74 20.26
C PRO A 13 -14.96 -14.71 21.11
N GLU A 14 -14.66 -15.82 21.78
CA GLU A 14 -13.45 -15.97 22.60
C GLU A 14 -12.19 -15.98 21.73
N ARG A 15 -12.21 -16.68 20.59
CA ARG A 15 -11.13 -16.64 19.59
C ARG A 15 -10.86 -15.21 19.14
N MET A 16 -11.90 -14.43 18.84
CA MET A 16 -11.75 -13.02 18.44
C MET A 16 -11.16 -12.15 19.56
N ALA A 17 -11.57 -12.36 20.81
CA ALA A 17 -11.01 -11.64 21.95
C ALA A 17 -9.54 -12.01 22.19
N LEU A 18 -9.22 -13.31 22.17
CA LEU A 18 -7.88 -13.83 22.35
C LEU A 18 -6.95 -13.39 21.21
N SER A 19 -7.38 -13.45 19.95
CA SER A 19 -6.61 -12.94 18.81
C SER A 19 -6.27 -11.45 18.98
N ARG A 20 -7.24 -10.62 19.40
CA ARG A 20 -6.99 -9.19 19.67
C ARG A 20 -6.00 -8.96 20.81
N TYR A 21 -6.05 -9.78 21.84
CA TYR A 21 -5.07 -9.74 22.93
C TYR A 21 -3.68 -10.15 22.43
N LEU A 22 -3.57 -11.30 21.78
CA LEU A 22 -2.30 -11.86 21.30
C LEU A 22 -1.62 -10.95 20.27
N LEU A 23 -2.37 -10.33 19.36
CA LEU A 23 -1.83 -9.35 18.39
C LEU A 23 -1.24 -8.12 19.08
N ARG A 24 -1.86 -7.64 20.17
CA ARG A 24 -1.35 -6.49 20.94
C ARG A 24 -0.12 -6.85 21.76
N GLN A 25 -0.09 -8.04 22.34
CA GLN A 25 1.02 -8.49 23.18
C GLN A 25 2.22 -9.02 22.38
N ASN A 26 2.00 -9.48 21.14
CA ASN A 26 3.03 -10.09 20.30
C ASN A 26 3.08 -9.46 18.89
N PRO A 27 3.25 -8.13 18.79
CA PRO A 27 3.25 -7.45 17.49
C PRO A 27 4.40 -7.90 16.59
N HIS A 28 5.53 -8.32 17.17
CA HIS A 28 6.69 -8.86 16.45
C HIS A 28 6.39 -10.18 15.74
N ILE A 29 5.62 -11.08 16.36
CA ILE A 29 5.19 -12.33 15.71
C ILE A 29 4.26 -12.01 14.55
N ALA A 30 3.34 -11.06 14.72
CA ALA A 30 2.41 -10.65 13.67
C ALA A 30 3.15 -10.02 12.47
N ALA A 31 4.09 -9.11 12.73
CA ALA A 31 4.92 -8.48 11.70
C ALA A 31 5.73 -9.52 10.91
N PHE A 32 6.47 -10.38 11.62
CA PHE A 32 7.28 -11.43 10.98
C PHE A 32 6.42 -12.43 10.21
N HIS A 33 5.28 -12.85 10.78
CA HIS A 33 4.36 -13.76 10.11
C HIS A 33 3.79 -13.15 8.83
N PHE A 34 3.37 -11.88 8.85
CA PHE A 34 2.89 -11.20 7.65
C PHE A 34 3.95 -11.18 6.55
N TYR A 35 5.18 -10.77 6.89
CA TYR A 35 6.32 -10.75 5.98
C TYR A 35 6.57 -12.14 5.37
N ARG A 36 6.78 -13.17 6.21
CA ARG A 36 7.06 -14.52 5.74
C ARG A 36 5.94 -15.10 4.89
N ARG A 37 4.69 -14.91 5.31
CA ARG A 37 3.50 -15.35 4.57
C ARG A 37 3.44 -14.66 3.20
N TYR A 38 3.72 -13.37 3.15
CA TYR A 38 3.73 -12.61 1.90
C TYR A 38 4.84 -13.09 0.96
N CYS A 39 6.07 -13.28 1.43
CA CYS A 39 7.16 -13.81 0.59
C CYS A 39 6.78 -15.18 -0.02
N PHE A 40 6.26 -16.11 0.80
CA PHE A 40 5.79 -17.39 0.29
C PHE A 40 4.63 -17.24 -0.69
N PHE A 41 3.68 -16.35 -0.41
CA PHE A 41 2.58 -16.07 -1.30
C PHE A 41 3.04 -15.52 -2.66
N ARG A 42 3.97 -14.56 -2.66
CA ARG A 42 4.60 -14.02 -3.87
C ARG A 42 5.29 -15.11 -4.66
N ASP A 43 6.17 -15.88 -4.02
CA ASP A 43 7.06 -16.82 -4.70
C ASP A 43 6.33 -18.09 -5.19
N ILE A 44 5.31 -18.54 -4.45
CA ILE A 44 4.57 -19.78 -4.76
C ILE A 44 3.32 -19.50 -5.60
N VAL A 45 2.58 -18.42 -5.30
CA VAL A 45 1.29 -18.14 -5.95
C VAL A 45 1.46 -17.12 -7.06
N LEU A 46 1.91 -15.90 -6.74
CA LEU A 46 1.95 -14.81 -7.74
C LEU A 46 2.92 -15.13 -8.88
N ARG A 47 4.16 -15.53 -8.54
CA ARG A 47 5.21 -15.82 -9.51
C ARG A 47 4.82 -16.92 -10.47
N LYS A 48 4.20 -18.00 -9.97
CA LYS A 48 3.73 -19.10 -10.82
C LYS A 48 2.48 -18.75 -11.63
N LYS A 49 1.54 -18.01 -11.04
CA LYS A 49 0.27 -17.67 -11.70
C LYS A 49 0.45 -16.69 -12.87
N PHE A 50 1.36 -15.73 -12.73
CA PHE A 50 1.59 -14.67 -13.72
C PHE A 50 2.95 -14.76 -14.41
N ASN A 51 3.74 -15.81 -14.14
CA ASN A 51 5.08 -15.96 -14.67
C ASN A 51 5.91 -14.67 -14.51
N ILE A 52 6.04 -14.24 -13.25
CA ILE A 52 6.57 -12.92 -12.90
C ILE A 52 8.07 -12.89 -13.17
N THR A 53 8.51 -11.95 -14.01
CA THR A 53 9.91 -11.74 -14.39
C THR A 53 10.59 -10.64 -13.57
N ASP A 54 9.81 -9.67 -13.08
CA ASP A 54 10.29 -8.52 -12.34
C ASP A 54 9.21 -8.03 -11.37
N TYR A 55 9.60 -7.53 -10.21
CA TYR A 55 8.67 -7.02 -9.20
C TYR A 55 9.31 -5.94 -8.31
N TRP A 56 8.43 -5.16 -7.70
CA TRP A 56 8.74 -4.26 -6.60
C TRP A 56 7.60 -4.30 -5.59
N ASP A 57 7.93 -4.33 -4.31
CA ASP A 57 7.02 -4.39 -3.18
C ASP A 57 7.39 -3.36 -2.12
N ARG A 58 6.38 -2.84 -1.40
CA ARG A 58 6.56 -1.98 -0.23
C ARG A 58 5.57 -2.31 0.87
N TYR A 59 6.09 -2.37 2.09
CA TYR A 59 5.29 -2.49 3.29
C TYR A 59 4.85 -1.10 3.79
N GLU A 60 3.56 -0.96 4.07
CA GLU A 60 2.99 0.25 4.68
C GLU A 60 2.03 -0.13 5.80
N TRP A 61 1.89 0.75 6.79
CA TRP A 61 0.91 0.61 7.86
C TRP A 61 -0.15 1.68 7.70
N GLN A 62 -1.42 1.25 7.63
CA GLN A 62 -2.56 2.16 7.53
C GLN A 62 -3.43 2.07 8.78
N GLY A 63 -4.09 3.18 9.12
CA GLY A 63 -5.09 3.26 10.17
C GLY A 63 -4.58 2.73 11.53
N ARG A 64 -5.22 1.66 12.04
CA ARG A 64 -4.93 1.04 13.35
C ARG A 64 -3.62 0.23 13.40
N GLY A 65 -2.71 0.45 12.46
CA GLY A 65 -1.38 -0.16 12.47
C GLY A 65 -1.28 -1.56 11.89
N SER A 66 -2.18 -1.94 10.98
CA SER A 66 -2.09 -3.22 10.27
C SER A 66 -1.25 -3.08 9.00
N PRO A 67 -0.36 -4.05 8.71
CA PRO A 67 0.51 -4.01 7.54
C PRO A 67 -0.30 -4.24 6.26
N HIS A 68 0.11 -3.52 5.22
CA HIS A 68 -0.31 -3.64 3.84
C HIS A 68 0.94 -3.83 3.00
N ASN A 69 0.80 -4.56 1.90
CA ASN A 69 1.84 -4.62 0.89
C ASN A 69 1.31 -4.03 -0.41
N HIS A 70 2.05 -3.05 -0.95
CA HIS A 70 1.82 -2.49 -2.27
C HIS A 70 2.87 -3.05 -3.22
N GLY A 71 2.43 -3.65 -4.33
CA GLY A 71 3.32 -4.29 -5.29
C GLY A 71 3.07 -3.87 -6.73
N LEU A 72 4.13 -3.84 -7.52
CA LEU A 72 4.13 -3.67 -8.97
C LEU A 72 4.84 -4.87 -9.59
N TYR A 73 4.19 -5.52 -10.56
CA TYR A 73 4.59 -6.83 -11.07
C TYR A 73 4.60 -6.86 -12.59
N TRP A 74 5.64 -7.44 -13.17
CA TRP A 74 5.77 -7.66 -14.61
C TRP A 74 5.56 -9.14 -14.93
N MET A 75 4.56 -9.38 -15.78
CA MET A 75 4.21 -10.69 -16.30
C MET A 75 4.91 -10.91 -17.64
N GLU A 76 5.48 -12.10 -17.84
CA GLU A 76 5.98 -12.51 -19.16
C GLU A 76 4.82 -12.53 -20.18
N ASN A 77 5.05 -12.05 -21.39
CA ASN A 77 4.05 -11.98 -22.47
C ASN A 77 2.79 -11.15 -22.11
N CYS A 78 2.93 -10.17 -21.21
CA CYS A 78 1.85 -9.21 -20.93
C CYS A 78 1.48 -8.41 -22.19
N PRO A 79 0.18 -8.21 -22.50
CA PRO A 79 -0.22 -7.38 -23.62
C PRO A 79 0.34 -5.96 -23.47
N GLY A 80 0.78 -5.38 -24.58
CA GLY A 80 1.27 -4.00 -24.61
C GLY A 80 0.22 -3.04 -24.05
N THR A 81 0.68 -2.02 -23.31
CA THR A 81 -0.21 -1.00 -22.75
C THR A 81 -0.62 0.07 -23.77
N ASP A 82 -0.07 -0.01 -24.98
CA ASP A 82 -0.43 0.85 -26.09
C ASP A 82 -1.68 0.30 -26.79
N MET A 83 -2.83 0.86 -26.43
CA MET A 83 -4.15 0.45 -26.91
C MET A 83 -4.80 1.58 -27.71
N GLU A 84 -4.12 2.01 -28.78
CA GLU A 84 -4.52 3.16 -29.61
C GLU A 84 -5.95 2.98 -30.17
N ASP A 85 -6.22 1.81 -30.75
CA ASP A 85 -7.51 1.47 -31.33
C ASP A 85 -8.40 0.60 -30.42
N GLU A 86 -9.65 0.41 -30.85
CA GLU A 86 -10.64 -0.37 -30.12
C GLU A 86 -10.33 -1.88 -30.11
N ALA A 87 -9.74 -2.41 -31.18
CA ALA A 87 -9.40 -3.83 -31.27
C ALA A 87 -8.28 -4.20 -30.28
N ALA A 88 -7.27 -3.34 -30.13
CA ALA A 88 -6.20 -3.48 -29.14
C ALA A 88 -6.76 -3.41 -27.71
N ARG A 89 -7.67 -2.47 -27.45
CA ARG A 89 -8.39 -2.37 -26.17
C ARG A 89 -9.17 -3.65 -25.84
N ASP A 90 -9.84 -4.21 -26.82
CA ASP A 90 -10.60 -5.46 -26.69
C ASP A 90 -9.70 -6.67 -26.43
N VAL A 91 -8.58 -6.79 -27.13
CA VAL A 91 -7.59 -7.84 -26.87
C VAL A 91 -7.04 -7.71 -25.44
N PHE A 92 -6.66 -6.51 -25.02
CA PHE A 92 -6.18 -6.27 -23.67
C PHE A 92 -7.24 -6.62 -22.61
N ALA A 93 -8.48 -6.19 -22.81
CA ALA A 93 -9.61 -6.48 -21.93
C ALA A 93 -9.87 -7.98 -21.81
N ARG A 94 -9.88 -8.72 -22.94
CA ARG A 94 -10.08 -10.17 -22.94
C ARG A 94 -8.94 -10.89 -22.21
N THR A 95 -7.69 -10.52 -22.49
CA THR A 95 -6.52 -11.12 -21.84
C THR A 95 -6.59 -10.93 -20.32
N TRP A 96 -6.80 -9.70 -19.84
CA TRP A 96 -6.89 -9.45 -18.40
C TRP A 96 -8.20 -9.94 -17.75
N GLY A 97 -9.29 -10.00 -18.52
CA GLY A 97 -10.57 -10.57 -18.09
C GLY A 97 -10.49 -12.06 -17.74
N PHE A 98 -9.52 -12.79 -18.31
CA PHE A 98 -9.21 -14.16 -17.89
C PHE A 98 -8.61 -14.24 -16.48
N HIS A 99 -7.85 -13.21 -16.08
CA HIS A 99 -7.15 -13.20 -14.80
C HIS A 99 -7.93 -12.47 -13.69
N ILE A 100 -8.71 -11.46 -14.02
CA ILE A 100 -9.35 -10.57 -13.05
C ILE A 100 -10.85 -10.53 -13.31
N THR A 101 -11.62 -10.74 -12.26
CA THR A 101 -13.08 -10.80 -12.29
C THR A 101 -13.69 -9.98 -11.16
N ALA A 102 -14.96 -9.59 -11.32
CA ALA A 102 -15.83 -9.15 -10.23
C ALA A 102 -17.14 -9.97 -10.22
N ILE A 103 -17.09 -11.19 -10.76
CA ILE A 103 -18.18 -12.16 -10.69
C ILE A 103 -18.19 -12.81 -9.30
N ASN A 104 -19.23 -12.51 -8.53
CA ASN A 104 -19.55 -13.23 -7.31
C ASN A 104 -20.12 -14.60 -7.70
N PRO A 105 -19.52 -15.74 -7.26
CA PRO A 105 -20.05 -17.05 -7.62
C PRO A 105 -21.48 -17.29 -7.11
N GLU A 106 -21.87 -16.61 -6.02
CA GLU A 106 -23.22 -16.69 -5.47
C GLU A 106 -23.70 -15.28 -5.03
N PRO A 107 -24.13 -14.42 -5.97
CA PRO A 107 -24.45 -13.01 -5.67
C PRO A 107 -25.68 -12.83 -4.78
N THR A 108 -26.58 -13.82 -4.76
CA THR A 108 -27.80 -13.83 -3.95
C THR A 108 -27.64 -14.57 -2.62
N ARG A 109 -26.42 -15.03 -2.32
CA ARG A 109 -26.15 -15.84 -1.12
C ARG A 109 -26.43 -15.05 0.15
N THR A 110 -27.28 -15.61 0.99
CA THR A 110 -27.41 -15.23 2.39
C THR A 110 -26.47 -16.09 3.22
N VAL A 111 -25.75 -15.47 4.17
CA VAL A 111 -24.84 -16.22 5.06
C VAL A 111 -25.71 -17.11 5.96
N PRO A 112 -25.59 -18.44 5.89
CA PRO A 112 -26.37 -19.35 6.72
C PRO A 112 -26.12 -19.12 8.21
N GLN A 113 -27.15 -19.32 9.04
CA GLN A 113 -26.99 -19.29 10.49
C GLN A 113 -26.00 -20.38 10.93
N GLY A 114 -24.98 -20.01 11.69
CA GLY A 114 -23.94 -20.93 12.15
C GLY A 114 -22.74 -21.08 11.19
N GLU A 115 -22.76 -20.42 10.03
CA GLU A 115 -21.56 -20.35 9.21
C GLU A 115 -20.50 -19.46 9.88
N GLY A 116 -19.43 -20.09 10.36
CA GLY A 116 -18.31 -19.40 10.99
C GLY A 116 -17.45 -18.60 10.00
N ASN A 117 -16.52 -17.79 10.52
CA ASN A 117 -15.64 -17.00 9.67
C ASN A 117 -14.76 -17.88 8.74
N PRO A 118 -14.90 -17.75 7.41
CA PRO A 118 -14.15 -18.56 6.46
C PRO A 118 -12.65 -18.26 6.49
N LEU A 119 -12.19 -17.17 7.10
CA LEU A 119 -10.76 -16.81 7.14
C LEU A 119 -10.01 -17.43 8.33
N SER A 120 -10.71 -18.08 9.26
CA SER A 120 -10.15 -18.63 10.51
C SER A 120 -10.12 -20.16 10.58
N VAL A 121 -10.42 -20.82 9.47
CA VAL A 121 -10.35 -22.28 9.32
C VAL A 121 -8.98 -22.68 8.76
N ASP A 122 -8.55 -23.90 9.03
CA ASP A 122 -7.31 -24.43 8.46
C ASP A 122 -7.46 -24.58 6.93
N PRO A 123 -6.71 -23.80 6.13
CA PRO A 123 -6.84 -23.82 4.67
C PRO A 123 -6.48 -25.18 4.05
N LEU A 124 -5.68 -26.01 4.72
CA LEU A 124 -5.29 -27.33 4.22
C LEU A 124 -6.34 -28.41 4.50
N SER A 125 -7.26 -28.14 5.42
CA SER A 125 -8.33 -29.07 5.80
C SER A 125 -9.60 -28.91 4.95
N ILE A 126 -9.64 -27.92 4.05
CA ILE A 126 -10.84 -27.56 3.29
C ILE A 126 -10.56 -27.58 1.80
N GLU A 127 -11.48 -28.17 1.06
CA GLU A 127 -11.43 -28.24 -0.40
C GLU A 127 -11.61 -26.86 -1.06
N MET A 128 -10.89 -26.63 -2.16
CA MET A 128 -10.99 -25.41 -2.96
C MET A 128 -12.20 -25.48 -3.92
N THR A 129 -13.36 -25.04 -3.43
CA THR A 129 -14.63 -25.06 -4.18
C THR A 129 -15.12 -23.64 -4.56
N CYS A 130 -16.09 -23.56 -5.48
CA CYS A 130 -16.77 -22.28 -5.78
C CYS A 130 -17.48 -21.69 -4.56
N LEU A 131 -18.06 -22.55 -3.70
CA LEU A 131 -18.64 -22.14 -2.42
C LEU A 131 -17.58 -21.48 -1.53
N ARG A 132 -16.39 -22.08 -1.44
CA ARG A 132 -15.29 -21.54 -0.65
C ARG A 132 -14.86 -20.17 -1.15
N LEU A 133 -14.70 -20.01 -2.46
CA LEU A 133 -14.39 -18.73 -3.08
C LEU A 133 -15.48 -17.69 -2.75
N SER A 134 -16.75 -18.05 -2.93
CA SER A 134 -17.92 -17.23 -2.60
C SER A 134 -17.91 -16.76 -1.14
N GLN A 135 -17.66 -17.65 -0.19
CA GLN A 135 -17.55 -17.32 1.23
C GLN A 135 -16.46 -16.27 1.50
N ILE A 136 -15.28 -16.42 0.89
CA ILE A 136 -14.15 -15.51 1.09
C ILE A 136 -14.43 -14.15 0.45
N VAL A 137 -14.84 -14.09 -0.83
CA VAL A 137 -15.04 -12.82 -1.54
C VAL A 137 -16.19 -12.01 -0.93
N ASN A 138 -17.27 -12.67 -0.49
CA ASN A 138 -18.36 -11.97 0.21
C ASN A 138 -17.94 -11.44 1.60
N ARG A 139 -16.92 -12.05 2.21
CA ARG A 139 -16.39 -11.63 3.52
C ARG A 139 -15.43 -10.45 3.42
N CYS A 140 -14.46 -10.50 2.49
CA CYS A 140 -13.38 -9.51 2.45
C CYS A 140 -13.35 -8.67 1.16
N GLN A 141 -13.84 -9.16 0.03
CA GLN A 141 -13.72 -8.46 -1.26
C GLN A 141 -14.92 -7.57 -1.59
N ARG A 142 -16.12 -7.96 -1.15
CA ARG A 142 -17.37 -7.22 -1.36
C ARG A 142 -17.38 -5.94 -0.53
N HIS A 143 -17.46 -4.80 -1.20
CA HIS A 143 -17.39 -3.49 -0.59
C HIS A 143 -18.60 -3.22 0.31
N LYS A 144 -18.33 -2.59 1.45
CA LYS A 144 -19.35 -2.08 2.38
C LYS A 144 -19.07 -0.60 2.60
N CYS A 145 -19.93 0.25 2.06
CA CYS A 145 -19.75 1.69 2.20
C CYS A 145 -19.74 2.11 3.67
N ASN A 146 -18.82 3.00 4.02
CA ASN A 146 -18.68 3.56 5.36
C ASN A 146 -18.49 5.08 5.27
N THR A 147 -19.22 5.81 6.12
CA THR A 147 -19.19 7.27 6.25
C THR A 147 -17.83 7.84 6.64
N THR A 148 -16.98 7.07 7.32
CA THR A 148 -15.65 7.53 7.77
C THR A 148 -14.52 7.20 6.80
N TYR A 149 -14.76 6.36 5.80
CA TYR A 149 -13.70 5.84 4.94
C TYR A 149 -13.90 6.18 3.46
N CYS A 150 -15.07 5.86 2.91
CA CYS A 150 -15.30 5.92 1.46
C CYS A 150 -16.37 6.92 1.02
N LEU A 151 -17.41 7.15 1.82
CA LEU A 151 -18.46 8.09 1.46
C LEU A 151 -17.96 9.52 1.68
N ARG A 152 -17.96 10.33 0.62
CA ARG A 152 -17.55 11.73 0.63
C ARG A 152 -18.69 12.61 0.13
N ALA A 153 -18.73 13.85 0.57
CA ALA A 153 -19.65 14.84 0.00
C ALA A 153 -19.26 15.10 -1.46
N ARG A 154 -20.25 15.14 -2.36
CA ARG A 154 -20.05 15.42 -3.78
C ARG A 154 -19.49 16.84 -3.96
N LYS A 155 -18.26 16.97 -4.48
CA LYS A 155 -17.67 18.28 -4.81
C LYS A 155 -18.38 18.84 -6.06
N ARG A 156 -18.85 20.09 -6.04
CA ARG A 156 -19.36 20.76 -7.25
C ARG A 156 -18.17 21.06 -8.19
N THR A 157 -18.43 21.14 -9.49
CA THR A 157 -17.44 21.24 -10.59
C THR A 157 -16.41 22.37 -10.49
N GLY A 158 -16.53 23.30 -9.54
CA GLY A 158 -15.55 24.37 -9.28
C GLY A 158 -14.45 24.05 -8.25
N ASP A 159 -14.54 22.94 -7.50
CA ASP A 159 -13.64 22.67 -6.35
C ASP A 159 -12.51 21.67 -6.65
N LEU A 160 -12.28 21.35 -7.93
CA LEU A 160 -11.32 20.32 -8.39
C LEU A 160 -9.83 20.68 -8.17
N ALA A 161 -9.51 21.86 -7.62
CA ALA A 161 -8.14 22.34 -7.45
C ALA A 161 -7.49 22.03 -6.09
N ARG A 162 -8.18 21.33 -5.17
CA ARG A 162 -7.62 21.02 -3.84
C ARG A 162 -7.67 19.53 -3.54
N ASP A 163 -6.64 18.82 -3.98
CA ASP A 163 -6.30 17.49 -3.49
C ASP A 163 -4.82 17.47 -3.09
N MET A 164 -4.54 17.57 -1.78
CA MET A 164 -3.44 16.91 -1.03
C MET A 164 -3.38 17.52 0.38
N GLU A 165 -4.44 17.32 1.18
CA GLU A 165 -4.51 17.40 2.65
C GLU A 165 -5.94 17.80 3.02
N GLY A 166 -6.60 17.01 3.87
CA GLY A 166 -7.93 17.38 4.36
C GLY A 166 -8.87 16.21 4.54
N ALA A 167 -8.46 15.17 5.27
CA ALA A 167 -9.43 14.23 5.87
C ALA A 167 -10.14 14.83 7.10
N ALA A 168 -9.72 16.03 7.56
CA ALA A 168 -10.15 16.63 8.81
C ALA A 168 -11.16 17.78 8.66
N ALA A 169 -11.23 18.45 7.49
CA ALA A 169 -12.08 19.64 7.30
C ALA A 169 -13.56 19.32 7.01
N ASP A 170 -13.87 18.08 6.61
CA ASP A 170 -15.22 17.68 6.17
C ASP A 170 -16.22 17.45 7.33
N ILE A 171 -15.75 17.48 8.59
CA ILE A 171 -16.59 17.23 9.77
C ILE A 171 -17.45 18.45 10.12
N GLU A 172 -16.97 19.67 9.84
CA GLU A 172 -17.62 20.91 10.30
C GLU A 172 -18.66 21.46 9.31
N ALA A 173 -18.60 21.08 8.03
CA ALA A 173 -19.55 21.49 6.99
C ALA A 173 -20.85 20.66 6.95
N ALA A 174 -21.01 19.65 7.83
CA ALA A 174 -22.06 18.65 7.75
C ALA A 174 -23.47 19.12 8.22
N ASN A 175 -23.64 20.38 8.64
CA ASN A 175 -24.89 20.86 9.25
C ASN A 175 -25.79 21.72 8.34
N VAL A 176 -25.56 21.76 7.03
CA VAL A 176 -26.48 22.44 6.09
C VAL A 176 -26.82 21.50 4.94
N ALA A 177 -28.06 20.99 4.92
CA ALA A 177 -28.70 20.19 3.87
C ALA A 177 -27.87 19.01 3.31
N SER A 178 -28.15 17.78 3.78
CA SER A 178 -27.54 16.51 3.38
C SER A 178 -26.95 16.50 1.96
N PRO A 179 -25.64 16.79 1.79
CA PRO A 179 -25.03 16.69 0.48
C PRO A 179 -25.08 15.23 0.04
N GLU A 180 -25.52 14.98 -1.20
CA GLU A 180 -25.43 13.65 -1.81
C GLU A 180 -24.01 13.12 -1.59
N ARG A 181 -23.88 12.00 -0.87
CA ARG A 181 -22.59 11.37 -0.61
C ARG A 181 -22.32 10.34 -1.68
N GLU A 182 -21.16 10.42 -2.30
CA GLU A 182 -20.69 9.44 -3.27
C GLU A 182 -19.55 8.61 -2.69
N CYS A 183 -19.47 7.35 -3.10
CA CYS A 183 -18.33 6.51 -2.73
C CYS A 183 -17.12 6.91 -3.59
N ARG A 184 -16.02 7.31 -2.95
CA ARG A 184 -14.74 7.64 -3.62
C ARG A 184 -14.12 6.52 -4.47
N PHE A 185 -14.69 5.32 -4.41
CA PHE A 185 -14.27 4.12 -5.13
C PHE A 185 -15.27 3.71 -6.23
N ASP A 186 -16.22 4.60 -6.54
CA ASP A 186 -17.25 4.46 -7.57
C ASP A 186 -18.28 3.34 -7.30
N PHE A 187 -18.50 2.97 -6.03
CA PHE A 187 -19.55 2.00 -5.68
C PHE A 187 -20.92 2.67 -5.52
N PRO A 188 -22.02 2.04 -5.99
CA PRO A 188 -22.07 0.76 -6.71
C PRO A 188 -21.56 0.88 -8.15
N ARG A 189 -20.75 -0.10 -8.60
CA ARG A 189 -20.18 -0.13 -9.96
C ARG A 189 -21.13 -0.82 -10.94
N ALA A 190 -21.17 -0.35 -12.18
CA ALA A 190 -22.02 -0.91 -13.23
C ALA A 190 -21.75 -2.38 -13.50
N LEU A 191 -22.82 -3.17 -13.65
CA LEU A 191 -22.76 -4.58 -14.05
C LEU A 191 -22.29 -4.70 -15.51
N ARG A 192 -21.55 -5.78 -15.81
CA ARG A 192 -21.00 -6.03 -17.15
C ARG A 192 -20.84 -7.52 -17.39
N GLU A 193 -21.22 -7.99 -18.56
CA GLU A 193 -21.01 -9.40 -18.95
C GLU A 193 -19.56 -9.70 -19.31
N LEU A 194 -18.90 -8.75 -20.00
CA LEU A 194 -17.52 -8.87 -20.45
C LEU A 194 -16.64 -7.79 -19.84
N ALA A 195 -15.36 -8.12 -19.68
CA ALA A 195 -14.34 -7.16 -19.31
C ALA A 195 -14.13 -6.14 -20.44
N ALA A 196 -13.76 -4.91 -20.09
CA ALA A 196 -13.49 -3.86 -21.08
C ALA A 196 -12.51 -2.81 -20.56
N ILE A 197 -11.98 -2.03 -21.51
CA ILE A 197 -11.16 -0.86 -21.25
C ILE A 197 -12.03 0.38 -21.46
N ILE A 198 -12.25 1.16 -20.39
CA ILE A 198 -13.17 2.31 -20.40
C ILE A 198 -12.49 3.60 -20.02
N ARG A 199 -12.98 4.70 -20.58
CA ARG A 199 -12.60 6.04 -20.13
C ARG A 199 -13.45 6.40 -18.92
N LYS A 200 -12.82 6.75 -17.80
CA LYS A 200 -13.50 7.29 -16.62
C LYS A 200 -13.28 8.79 -16.54
N GLU A 201 -14.34 9.52 -16.18
CA GLU A 201 -14.25 10.96 -15.92
C GLU A 201 -13.25 11.22 -14.79
N GLY A 202 -12.44 12.28 -14.92
CA GLY A 202 -11.38 12.62 -13.97
C GLY A 202 -10.12 11.76 -14.03
N ARG A 203 -10.02 10.79 -14.96
CA ARG A 203 -8.77 10.03 -15.19
C ARG A 203 -8.15 10.35 -16.55
N SER A 204 -6.83 10.53 -16.54
CA SER A 204 -6.06 10.83 -17.76
C SER A 204 -5.79 9.61 -18.65
N TYR A 205 -6.09 8.40 -18.17
CA TYR A 205 -5.87 7.15 -18.87
C TYR A 205 -7.09 6.22 -18.77
N TYR A 206 -7.21 5.30 -19.73
CA TYR A 206 -8.25 4.27 -19.71
C TYR A 206 -8.13 3.35 -18.50
N VAL A 207 -9.22 2.76 -18.02
CA VAL A 207 -9.26 1.87 -16.87
C VAL A 207 -9.82 0.52 -17.29
N PHE A 208 -9.21 -0.55 -16.78
CA PHE A 208 -9.76 -1.90 -16.90
C PHE A 208 -10.95 -2.09 -15.95
N GLU A 209 -12.07 -2.56 -16.48
CA GLU A 209 -13.20 -3.05 -15.69
C GLU A 209 -13.49 -4.49 -16.07
N ALA A 210 -13.44 -5.38 -15.07
CA ALA A 210 -13.76 -6.79 -15.25
C ALA A 210 -15.27 -7.03 -15.43
N ALA A 211 -15.62 -8.23 -15.92
CA ALA A 211 -16.98 -8.76 -15.86
C ALA A 211 -17.50 -8.75 -14.41
N ARG A 212 -18.77 -8.36 -14.21
CA ARG A 212 -19.36 -8.04 -12.91
C ARG A 212 -20.85 -8.36 -12.87
N ASN A 213 -21.25 -9.25 -11.96
CA ASN A 213 -22.64 -9.56 -11.64
C ASN A 213 -23.09 -9.00 -10.27
N ASP A 214 -22.16 -8.46 -9.48
CA ASP A 214 -22.41 -7.85 -8.18
C ASP A 214 -21.81 -6.43 -8.16
N ASN A 215 -22.68 -5.44 -8.03
CA ASN A 215 -22.31 -4.02 -8.11
C ASN A 215 -21.44 -3.55 -6.93
N LEU A 216 -21.30 -4.35 -5.86
CA LEU A 216 -20.43 -4.08 -4.72
C LEU A 216 -19.15 -4.93 -4.73
N MET A 217 -18.97 -5.85 -5.68
CA MET A 217 -17.82 -6.75 -5.68
C MET A 217 -16.57 -6.05 -6.21
N ASN A 218 -15.52 -5.83 -5.43
CA ASN A 218 -14.29 -5.27 -6.00
C ASN A 218 -13.59 -6.29 -6.93
N HIS A 219 -12.72 -5.82 -7.83
CA HIS A 219 -11.95 -6.70 -8.72
C HIS A 219 -11.09 -7.68 -7.93
N PHE A 220 -11.03 -8.94 -8.33
CA PHE A 220 -10.17 -9.94 -7.72
C PHE A 220 -9.70 -10.99 -8.72
N ASN A 221 -8.62 -11.70 -8.37
CA ASN A 221 -8.23 -12.95 -9.01
C ASN A 221 -8.60 -14.11 -8.08
N PRO A 222 -9.35 -15.14 -8.55
CA PRO A 222 -9.78 -16.26 -7.71
C PRO A 222 -8.63 -16.99 -7.00
N ALA A 223 -7.54 -17.27 -7.71
CA ALA A 223 -6.39 -18.00 -7.14
C ALA A 223 -5.65 -17.16 -6.09
N ILE A 224 -5.49 -15.86 -6.33
CA ILE A 224 -4.88 -14.93 -5.36
C ILE A 224 -5.74 -14.87 -4.09
N VAL A 225 -7.06 -14.69 -4.20
CA VAL A 225 -7.94 -14.62 -3.02
C VAL A 225 -7.94 -15.92 -2.22
N LEU A 226 -7.96 -17.07 -2.90
CA LEU A 226 -7.89 -18.38 -2.24
C LEU A 226 -6.57 -18.61 -1.52
N GLY A 227 -5.44 -18.14 -2.06
CA GLY A 227 -4.14 -18.23 -1.41
C GLY A 227 -3.89 -17.17 -0.33
N TRP A 228 -4.39 -15.95 -0.51
CA TRP A 228 -4.14 -14.81 0.37
C TRP A 228 -5.17 -14.65 1.49
N LEU A 229 -6.40 -15.13 1.31
CA LEU A 229 -7.48 -15.10 2.30
C LEU A 229 -7.70 -13.69 2.90
N ALA A 230 -7.54 -12.66 2.08
CA ALA A 230 -7.77 -11.27 2.44
C ALA A 230 -8.22 -10.50 1.19
N ASN A 231 -8.73 -9.29 1.40
CA ASN A 231 -9.06 -8.41 0.29
C ASN A 231 -7.81 -8.07 -0.52
N ILE A 232 -7.99 -7.92 -1.83
CA ILE A 232 -6.92 -7.55 -2.75
C ILE A 232 -7.39 -6.40 -3.63
N ASP A 233 -6.46 -5.55 -4.02
CA ASP A 233 -6.67 -4.49 -5.01
C ASP A 233 -5.76 -4.76 -6.20
N ILE A 234 -6.21 -5.64 -7.10
CA ILE A 234 -5.48 -6.00 -8.32
C ILE A 234 -6.09 -5.31 -9.54
N SER A 235 -5.24 -4.68 -10.34
CA SER A 235 -5.62 -4.07 -11.61
C SER A 235 -4.41 -4.10 -12.55
N PRO A 236 -4.60 -4.32 -13.86
CA PRO A 236 -3.54 -4.12 -14.81
C PRO A 236 -3.25 -2.63 -14.99
N CYS A 237 -1.99 -2.30 -15.27
CA CYS A 237 -1.63 -0.97 -15.75
C CYS A 237 -2.00 -0.86 -17.23
N THR A 238 -2.81 0.13 -17.56
CA THR A 238 -3.41 0.32 -18.89
C THR A 238 -2.67 1.34 -19.75
N SER A 239 -1.61 1.97 -19.23
CA SER A 239 -0.76 2.90 -19.96
C SER A 239 0.56 3.09 -19.22
N LEU A 240 1.57 3.62 -19.92
CA LEU A 240 2.81 4.08 -19.29
C LEU A 240 2.54 5.13 -18.21
N GLN A 241 1.63 6.07 -18.46
CA GLN A 241 1.24 7.08 -17.48
C GLN A 241 0.67 6.45 -16.20
N ALA A 242 -0.12 5.38 -16.31
CA ALA A 242 -0.66 4.67 -15.14
C ALA A 242 0.47 4.03 -14.31
N VAL A 243 1.48 3.45 -14.97
CA VAL A 243 2.67 2.89 -14.30
C VAL A 243 3.43 4.00 -13.58
N ILE A 244 3.73 5.11 -14.25
CA ILE A 244 4.46 6.25 -13.67
C ILE A 244 3.69 6.82 -12.47
N THR A 245 2.38 7.02 -12.59
CA THR A 245 1.55 7.53 -11.49
C THR A 245 1.54 6.58 -10.29
N TYR A 246 1.51 5.26 -10.51
CA TYR A 246 1.60 4.28 -9.43
C TYR A 246 2.98 4.32 -8.76
N ALA A 247 4.05 4.31 -9.55
CA ALA A 247 5.42 4.39 -9.05
C ALA A 247 5.68 5.70 -8.27
N ALA A 248 5.16 6.82 -8.76
CA ALA A 248 5.25 8.11 -8.06
C ALA A 248 4.50 8.10 -6.72
N LYS A 249 3.39 7.37 -6.63
CA LYS A 249 2.58 7.30 -5.41
C LYS A 249 3.17 6.39 -4.35
N TYR A 250 3.80 5.28 -4.74
CA TYR A 250 4.24 4.24 -3.82
C TYR A 250 5.75 4.05 -3.77
N CYS A 251 6.45 4.09 -4.91
CA CYS A 251 7.91 3.93 -4.95
C CYS A 251 8.63 5.18 -4.44
N SER A 252 8.23 6.38 -4.89
CA SER A 252 8.87 7.64 -4.46
C SER A 252 8.32 8.24 -3.18
N LYS A 253 7.35 7.58 -2.52
CA LYS A 253 6.79 8.08 -1.26
C LYS A 253 7.87 8.05 -0.18
N SER A 254 8.32 9.21 0.28
CA SER A 254 9.25 9.29 1.39
C SER A 254 8.59 8.78 2.67
N GLU A 255 9.36 8.20 3.57
CA GLU A 255 8.90 8.04 4.94
C GLU A 255 8.56 9.40 5.56
N LYS A 256 7.55 9.44 6.42
CA LYS A 256 7.20 10.66 7.15
C LYS A 256 8.37 11.01 8.06
N LYS A 257 9.10 12.08 7.73
CA LYS A 257 10.21 12.58 8.55
C LYS A 257 9.63 13.16 9.84
N THR A 258 10.28 12.86 10.97
CA THR A 258 10.02 13.60 12.21
C THR A 258 10.36 15.07 11.97
N GLU A 259 9.55 15.98 12.51
CA GLU A 259 9.89 17.40 12.44
C GLU A 259 11.25 17.66 13.10
N PRO A 260 12.05 18.61 12.57
CA PRO A 260 13.30 18.99 13.19
C PRO A 260 13.10 19.44 14.65
N TYR A 261 14.04 19.09 15.53
CA TYR A 261 13.99 19.47 16.95
C TYR A 261 13.80 20.97 17.17
N CYS A 262 14.36 21.84 16.31
CA CYS A 262 14.17 23.29 16.41
C CYS A 262 12.71 23.70 16.21
N LYS A 263 12.01 23.14 15.21
CA LYS A 263 10.59 23.43 14.99
C LYS A 263 9.72 22.93 16.13
N LEU A 264 10.05 21.77 16.69
CA LEU A 264 9.37 21.23 17.87
C LEU A 264 9.63 22.08 19.11
N ALA A 265 10.85 22.57 19.28
CA ALA A 265 11.21 23.50 20.33
C ALA A 265 10.42 24.82 20.20
N ASP A 266 10.33 25.40 19.01
CA ASP A 266 9.56 26.62 18.74
C ASP A 266 8.07 26.47 19.11
N GLN A 267 7.49 25.29 18.87
CA GLN A 267 6.10 24.99 19.24
C GLN A 267 5.91 24.81 20.75
N VAL A 268 6.93 24.35 21.47
CA VAL A 268 6.87 24.06 22.92
C VAL A 268 7.26 25.26 23.78
N LEU A 269 8.18 26.09 23.30
CA LEU A 269 8.74 27.25 24.01
C LEU A 269 7.66 28.18 24.59
N PRO A 270 6.60 28.58 23.86
CA PRO A 270 5.56 29.47 24.37
C PRO A 270 4.77 28.91 25.56
N HIS A 271 4.80 27.59 25.77
CA HIS A 271 4.04 26.90 26.81
C HIS A 271 4.91 26.44 27.99
N THR A 272 6.21 26.76 27.97
CA THR A 272 7.16 26.37 29.01
C THR A 272 6.89 27.17 30.29
N ALA A 273 6.75 26.47 31.41
CA ALA A 273 6.49 27.12 32.70
C ALA A 273 7.71 27.93 33.17
N HIS A 274 7.47 29.10 33.77
CA HIS A 274 8.54 29.93 34.33
C HIS A 274 9.21 29.29 35.56
N ARG A 275 8.48 28.42 36.27
CA ARG A 275 9.01 27.67 37.41
C ARG A 275 9.62 26.36 36.89
N GLN A 276 10.94 26.20 37.06
CA GLN A 276 11.73 25.09 36.49
C GLN A 276 11.63 24.99 34.96
N PRO A 277 12.05 26.03 34.22
CA PRO A 277 11.85 26.13 32.77
C PRO A 277 12.54 25.01 31.99
N LEU A 278 13.73 24.59 32.41
CA LEU A 278 14.44 23.47 31.76
C LEU A 278 13.65 22.16 31.86
N LEU A 279 13.16 21.81 33.05
CA LEU A 279 12.38 20.60 33.25
C LEU A 279 11.04 20.65 32.49
N SER A 280 10.38 21.81 32.51
CA SER A 280 9.12 22.02 31.79
C SER A 280 9.31 21.91 30.28
N PHE A 281 10.35 22.54 29.73
CA PHE A 281 10.70 22.48 28.32
C PHE A 281 11.06 21.04 27.91
N SER A 282 11.98 20.38 28.63
CA SER A 282 12.38 19.00 28.33
C SER A 282 11.21 18.04 28.37
N SER A 283 10.34 18.12 29.38
CA SER A 283 9.15 17.27 29.48
C SER A 283 8.17 17.49 28.33
N ARG A 284 7.87 18.75 28.00
CA ARG A 284 6.96 19.08 26.89
C ARG A 284 7.54 18.72 25.52
N LEU A 285 8.84 18.93 25.32
CA LEU A 285 9.54 18.54 24.09
C LEU A 285 9.51 17.01 23.94
N MET A 286 9.78 16.24 25.00
CA MET A 286 9.66 14.78 24.97
C MET A 286 8.23 14.32 24.66
N ASN A 287 7.21 14.89 25.30
CA ASN A 287 5.82 14.56 25.01
C ASN A 287 5.44 14.88 23.55
N LYS A 288 5.91 16.02 23.03
CA LYS A 288 5.70 16.42 21.64
C LYS A 288 6.40 15.45 20.67
N LEU A 289 7.66 15.10 20.92
CA LEU A 289 8.41 14.12 20.14
C LEU A 289 7.72 12.75 20.06
N ILE A 290 7.17 12.28 21.19
CA ILE A 290 6.40 11.04 21.25
C ILE A 290 5.14 11.13 20.38
N ALA A 291 4.50 12.31 20.28
CA ALA A 291 3.28 12.53 19.50
C ALA A 291 3.51 12.84 18.01
N GLU A 292 4.73 13.21 17.58
CA GLU A 292 4.99 13.60 16.18
C GLU A 292 4.88 12.42 15.19
N ARG A 293 5.27 11.22 15.63
CA ARG A 293 5.21 10.00 14.81
C ARG A 293 4.64 8.84 15.62
N ASP A 294 3.33 8.67 15.51
CA ASP A 294 2.64 7.48 15.99
C ASP A 294 2.99 6.27 15.10
N TYR A 295 4.02 5.54 15.48
CA TYR A 295 4.29 4.23 14.90
C TYR A 295 3.39 3.19 15.53
N SER A 296 2.83 2.31 14.70
CA SER A 296 2.14 1.15 15.24
C SER A 296 3.13 0.15 15.85
N ALA A 297 2.70 -0.61 16.85
CA ALA A 297 3.55 -1.63 17.47
C ALA A 297 4.08 -2.65 16.44
N GLN A 298 3.29 -2.96 15.40
CA GLN A 298 3.72 -3.85 14.32
C GLN A 298 4.75 -3.20 13.39
N GLU A 299 4.63 -1.90 13.11
CA GLU A 299 5.63 -1.14 12.34
C GLU A 299 6.97 -1.07 13.08
N ILE A 300 6.94 -0.72 14.37
CA ILE A 300 8.14 -0.75 15.22
C ILE A 300 8.77 -2.14 15.20
N SER A 301 7.95 -3.17 15.35
CA SER A 301 8.46 -4.55 15.36
C SER A 301 9.08 -4.94 14.01
N HIS A 302 8.50 -4.51 12.88
CA HIS A 302 9.04 -4.76 11.54
C HIS A 302 10.45 -4.15 11.40
N LEU A 303 10.62 -2.91 11.86
CA LEU A 303 11.91 -2.21 11.88
C LEU A 303 12.93 -2.89 12.80
N LEU A 304 12.53 -3.22 14.03
CA LEU A 304 13.41 -3.87 15.02
C LEU A 304 13.85 -5.28 14.59
N LEU A 305 13.00 -5.98 13.83
CA LEU A 305 13.34 -7.28 13.24
C LEU A 305 14.20 -7.14 11.97
N ASN A 306 14.56 -5.92 11.58
CA ASN A 306 15.31 -5.62 10.37
C ASN A 306 14.66 -6.20 9.10
N ILE A 307 13.33 -6.21 9.06
CA ILE A 307 12.59 -6.65 7.88
C ILE A 307 12.61 -5.51 6.84
N PRO A 308 12.94 -5.77 5.56
CA PRO A 308 12.96 -4.74 4.54
C PRO A 308 11.61 -4.02 4.42
N LEU A 309 11.65 -2.69 4.28
CA LEU A 309 10.44 -1.89 3.98
C LEU A 309 10.07 -1.94 2.50
N GLN A 310 11.06 -2.21 1.65
CA GLN A 310 10.92 -2.37 0.22
C GLN A 310 11.69 -3.60 -0.24
N GLU A 311 11.12 -4.32 -1.18
CA GLU A 311 11.76 -5.45 -1.85
C GLU A 311 11.57 -5.30 -3.35
N GLY A 312 12.45 -5.90 -4.15
CA GLY A 312 12.30 -5.91 -5.59
C GLY A 312 13.49 -6.54 -6.27
N THR A 313 13.32 -6.84 -7.55
CA THR A 313 14.38 -7.36 -8.42
C THR A 313 15.28 -6.26 -8.97
N ARG A 314 14.87 -4.98 -8.85
CA ARG A 314 15.65 -3.82 -9.27
C ARG A 314 16.32 -3.13 -8.10
N LEU A 315 17.54 -2.67 -8.31
CA LEU A 315 18.24 -1.80 -7.38
C LEU A 315 17.67 -0.37 -7.48
N VAL A 316 17.28 0.20 -6.34
CA VAL A 316 16.80 1.58 -6.26
C VAL A 316 17.97 2.49 -5.87
N VAL A 317 18.20 3.52 -6.69
CA VAL A 317 19.19 4.56 -6.41
C VAL A 317 18.47 5.87 -6.09
N ALA A 318 18.72 6.42 -4.91
CA ALA A 318 18.25 7.75 -4.55
C ALA A 318 19.19 8.81 -5.13
N VAL A 319 18.63 9.77 -5.87
CA VAL A 319 19.38 10.87 -6.48
C VAL A 319 18.89 12.18 -5.86
N ASP A 320 19.83 13.03 -5.42
CA ASP A 320 19.52 14.39 -4.98
C ASP A 320 19.42 15.32 -6.18
N CYS A 321 18.20 15.68 -6.56
CA CYS A 321 17.93 16.56 -7.70
C CYS A 321 18.00 18.06 -7.36
N ARG A 322 18.41 18.44 -6.14
CA ARG A 322 18.62 19.85 -5.77
C ARG A 322 19.90 20.40 -6.42
N PRO A 323 20.11 21.72 -6.47
CA PRO A 323 21.38 22.30 -6.88
C PRO A 323 22.54 21.74 -6.04
N LEU A 324 23.70 21.50 -6.65
CA LEU A 324 24.89 20.91 -6.00
C LEU A 324 25.28 21.61 -4.69
N ALA A 325 25.13 22.94 -4.64
CA ALA A 325 25.42 23.73 -3.45
C ALA A 325 24.56 23.36 -2.21
N GLN A 326 23.40 22.72 -2.44
CA GLN A 326 22.44 22.29 -1.42
C GLN A 326 22.52 20.78 -1.11
N HIS A 327 23.36 20.03 -1.84
CA HIS A 327 23.60 18.63 -1.54
C HIS A 327 24.23 18.56 -0.14
N ALA A 328 23.81 17.57 0.66
CA ALA A 328 24.32 17.41 2.01
C ALA A 328 25.84 17.27 1.96
N ARG A 329 26.55 18.18 2.63
CA ARG A 329 27.99 18.06 2.82
C ARG A 329 28.22 16.97 3.87
N SER A 330 29.16 16.06 3.61
CA SER A 330 29.61 15.07 4.58
C SER A 330 29.97 15.79 5.89
N TYR A 331 29.39 15.36 7.00
CA TYR A 331 29.85 15.78 8.33
C TYR A 331 30.91 14.77 8.78
N ARG A 332 32.14 15.22 8.99
CA ARG A 332 33.16 14.42 9.69
C ARG A 332 32.80 14.40 11.17
N VAL A 333 32.57 13.21 11.70
CA VAL A 333 32.52 12.96 13.15
C VAL A 333 33.64 11.97 13.42
N ASP A 334 34.77 12.50 13.90
CA ASP A 334 36.02 11.82 14.25
C ASP A 334 36.71 10.98 13.15
N GLU A 335 37.97 10.62 13.39
CA GLU A 335 38.94 10.11 12.41
C GLU A 335 38.62 8.72 11.81
N ASP A 336 37.58 8.02 12.30
CA ASP A 336 37.32 6.61 11.99
C ASP A 336 36.10 6.34 11.10
N VAL A 337 35.48 7.34 10.47
CA VAL A 337 34.31 7.13 9.59
C VAL A 337 34.66 7.42 8.11
N ASN A 338 34.57 6.39 7.28
CA ASN A 338 34.70 6.49 5.83
C ASN A 338 33.73 7.53 5.24
N GLU A 339 34.28 8.48 4.49
CA GLU A 339 33.53 9.52 3.81
C GLU A 339 32.64 8.92 2.71
N THR A 340 31.32 8.91 2.91
CA THR A 340 30.39 8.50 1.85
C THR A 340 30.19 9.66 0.87
N ILE A 341 31.08 9.77 -0.12
CA ILE A 341 30.93 10.70 -1.25
C ILE A 341 29.64 10.36 -2.00
N GLY A 342 28.74 11.33 -2.17
CA GLY A 342 27.48 11.14 -2.88
C GLY A 342 27.70 10.80 -4.37
N SER A 343 26.80 9.99 -4.95
CA SER A 343 26.91 9.47 -6.32
C SER A 343 27.14 10.54 -7.39
N TYR A 344 26.54 11.72 -7.24
CA TYR A 344 26.73 12.82 -8.18
C TYR A 344 28.14 13.42 -8.12
N ARG A 345 28.74 13.46 -6.93
CA ARG A 345 30.11 13.94 -6.77
C ARG A 345 31.11 12.92 -7.31
N LYS A 346 30.88 11.61 -7.06
CA LYS A 346 31.65 10.54 -7.71
C LYS A 346 31.58 10.62 -9.24
N TYR A 347 30.41 10.98 -9.79
CA TYR A 347 30.24 11.23 -11.21
C TYR A 347 31.03 12.45 -11.71
N LEU A 348 31.04 13.56 -10.97
CA LEU A 348 31.83 14.75 -11.35
C LEU A 348 33.34 14.51 -11.24
N GLU A 349 33.78 13.64 -10.33
CA GLU A 349 35.18 13.25 -10.10
C GLU A 349 35.59 12.00 -10.91
N ARG A 350 34.77 11.59 -11.89
CA ARG A 350 35.06 10.42 -12.73
C ARG A 350 36.31 10.66 -13.59
N ASN A 351 37.03 9.57 -13.87
CA ASN A 351 38.21 9.60 -14.74
C ASN A 351 37.83 10.11 -16.15
N ASP A 352 38.71 10.90 -16.76
CA ASP A 352 38.61 11.48 -18.11
C ASP A 352 38.21 10.45 -19.18
N GLN A 353 38.58 9.17 -19.01
CA GLN A 353 38.16 8.06 -19.89
C GLN A 353 36.64 7.83 -19.93
N HIS A 354 35.90 8.43 -19.02
CA HIS A 354 34.45 8.35 -18.92
C HIS A 354 33.78 9.73 -19.11
N GLU A 355 34.45 10.72 -19.73
CA GLU A 355 33.83 12.03 -19.94
C GLU A 355 32.52 11.96 -20.73
N ASP A 356 32.45 11.08 -21.73
CA ASP A 356 31.31 10.91 -22.62
C ASP A 356 30.09 10.26 -21.97
N ILE A 357 30.22 9.67 -20.78
CA ILE A 357 29.08 9.04 -20.11
C ILE A 357 28.22 10.11 -19.43
N THR A 358 26.92 10.02 -19.65
CA THR A 358 25.95 10.84 -18.94
C THR A 358 25.80 10.39 -17.48
N TYR A 359 25.24 11.26 -16.64
CA TYR A 359 24.98 10.90 -15.25
C TYR A 359 24.00 9.72 -15.15
N LEU A 360 23.04 9.60 -16.06
CA LEU A 360 22.10 8.47 -16.07
C LEU A 360 22.82 7.15 -16.37
N GLU A 361 23.69 7.12 -17.40
CA GLU A 361 24.48 5.93 -17.74
C GLU A 361 25.43 5.55 -16.61
N TYR A 362 26.00 6.55 -15.93
CA TYR A 362 26.82 6.35 -14.74
C TYR A 362 26.04 5.63 -13.63
N LEU A 363 24.83 6.10 -13.31
CA LEU A 363 23.99 5.49 -12.28
C LEU A 363 23.49 4.08 -12.64
N GLN A 364 23.32 3.79 -13.93
CA GLN A 364 22.86 2.48 -14.42
C GLN A 364 23.97 1.42 -14.45
N SER A 365 25.21 1.84 -14.73
CA SER A 365 26.28 0.91 -15.12
C SER A 365 27.36 0.75 -14.05
N TYR A 366 27.49 1.70 -13.12
CA TYR A 366 28.58 1.70 -12.14
C TYR A 366 28.05 1.39 -10.73
N ASN A 367 28.78 0.54 -10.01
CA ASN A 367 28.41 0.17 -8.65
C ASN A 367 28.63 1.34 -7.69
N LEU A 368 27.54 2.00 -7.29
CA LEU A 368 27.56 3.17 -6.41
C LEU A 368 27.89 2.83 -4.94
N LYS A 369 27.87 1.54 -4.58
CA LYS A 369 28.12 1.03 -3.21
C LYS A 369 29.58 0.70 -2.93
N THR A 370 30.43 0.70 -3.95
CA THR A 370 31.90 0.76 -3.85
C THR A 370 32.34 2.19 -4.06
#